data_AF-A0A957X4K3-F1
#
_entry.id   AF-A0A957X4K3-F1
#
_cell.length_a   1.000
_cell.length_b   1.000
_cell.length_c   1.000
_cell.angle_alpha   90.00
_cell.angle_beta   90.00
_cell.angle_gamma   90.00
#
_symmetry.space_group_name_H-M   'P 1'
#
loop_
_entity.id
_entity.type
_entity.pdbx_description
1 polymer ?
#
loop_
_entity_poly.entity_id
_entity_poly.type
_entity_poly.pdbx_seq_one_letter_code
_entity_poly.pdbx_strand_id
1 'polypeptide(L)'
;MNKFEREHGEPVAPTIGDRTVPAPSIEKNGTTAPAPVSIEGVRRDAEVVAFIRGANEALRALGYTEHGQRHAGLVGNIAANILERLDYGDRECELANIAGYLHDIGNSIHRENHALSGSLMAWRILTRMGMEPAESSLIMNAIGNHEEERGLATNPVSAALIIADKSDVHRSRVQNPDMAAFDIHDRVNYAATRSFVRVRQEQKVIALELEIDTEYAQVIEYFEIFLSRMTMVRQAVQFLGCEFQLIINDTRFS
;
A
#
# COMPACT_ATOMS: atom_id res chain seq x y z
N MET A 1 9.08 -66.51 53.43
CA MET A 1 7.95 -67.13 52.72
C MET A 1 6.66 -66.49 53.21
N ASN A 2 5.83 -66.03 52.29
CA ASN A 2 4.78 -65.02 52.44
C ASN A 2 3.64 -65.31 53.43
N LYS A 3 3.05 -64.22 53.94
CA LYS A 3 1.66 -64.14 54.39
C LYS A 3 0.98 -62.93 53.71
N PHE A 4 -0.33 -63.08 53.53
CA PHE A 4 -1.39 -62.09 53.30
C PHE A 4 -1.91 -61.90 51.88
N GLU A 5 -3.03 -62.60 51.64
CA GLU A 5 -4.13 -62.23 50.75
C GLU A 5 -4.77 -60.90 51.19
N ARG A 6 -5.25 -60.10 50.22
CA ARG A 6 -6.38 -59.18 50.39
C ARG A 6 -7.19 -59.11 49.10
N GLU A 7 -8.50 -59.16 49.30
CA GLU A 7 -9.58 -59.16 48.31
C GLU A 7 -9.84 -57.77 47.71
N HIS A 8 -10.38 -57.78 46.50
CA HIS A 8 -10.78 -56.62 45.70
C HIS A 8 -12.12 -56.03 46.14
N GLY A 9 -12.19 -54.70 46.23
CA GLY A 9 -13.44 -53.92 46.19
C GLY A 9 -13.24 -52.71 45.28
N GLU A 10 -14.04 -52.61 44.22
CA GLU A 10 -14.05 -51.43 43.33
C GLU A 10 -14.93 -50.31 43.93
N PRO A 11 -14.57 -49.02 43.76
CA PRO A 11 -15.41 -47.92 44.19
C PRO A 11 -16.45 -47.55 43.12
N VAL A 12 -17.70 -47.39 43.54
CA VAL A 12 -18.82 -46.89 42.72
C VAL A 12 -18.75 -45.36 42.64
N ALA A 13 -18.74 -44.79 41.43
CA ALA A 13 -18.82 -43.35 41.20
C ALA A 13 -20.26 -42.82 41.30
N PRO A 14 -20.49 -41.59 41.81
CA PRO A 14 -21.84 -41.02 41.90
C PRO A 14 -22.32 -40.48 40.55
N THR A 15 -23.59 -40.76 40.22
CA THR A 15 -24.28 -40.21 39.06
C THR A 15 -24.76 -38.78 39.33
N ILE A 16 -24.21 -37.81 38.60
CA ILE A 16 -24.71 -36.42 38.57
C ILE A 16 -25.82 -36.35 37.52
N GLY A 17 -27.03 -36.03 37.98
CA GLY A 17 -28.21 -35.90 37.12
C GLY A 17 -28.10 -34.75 36.13
N ASP A 18 -28.48 -35.03 34.89
CA ASP A 18 -28.57 -34.09 33.78
C ASP A 18 -29.65 -33.04 34.08
N ARG A 19 -29.24 -31.81 34.38
CA ARG A 19 -30.10 -30.62 34.35
C ARG A 19 -29.63 -29.74 33.21
N THR A 20 -30.21 -29.94 32.04
CA THR A 20 -30.11 -29.00 30.92
C THR A 20 -30.84 -27.72 31.29
N VAL A 21 -30.07 -26.64 31.48
CA VAL A 21 -30.61 -25.27 31.53
C VAL A 21 -30.76 -24.81 30.09
N PRO A 22 -31.95 -24.38 29.62
CA PRO A 22 -32.07 -23.88 28.27
C PRO A 22 -31.30 -22.56 28.13
N ALA A 23 -30.45 -22.49 27.11
CA ALA A 23 -29.74 -21.25 26.77
C ALA A 23 -30.76 -20.17 26.39
N PRO A 24 -30.55 -18.90 26.82
CA PRO A 24 -31.44 -17.81 26.44
C PRO A 24 -31.38 -17.61 24.93
N SER A 25 -32.55 -17.56 24.31
CA SER A 25 -32.72 -17.24 22.89
C SER A 25 -32.21 -15.82 22.63
N ILE A 26 -31.10 -15.71 21.91
CA ILE A 26 -30.59 -14.44 21.41
C ILE A 26 -31.54 -14.00 20.29
N GLU A 27 -32.35 -12.98 20.58
CA GLU A 27 -33.08 -12.24 19.54
C GLU A 27 -32.04 -11.67 18.56
N LYS A 28 -32.15 -12.10 17.29
CA LYS A 28 -31.38 -11.53 16.19
C LYS A 28 -31.89 -10.12 15.92
N ASN A 29 -31.42 -9.15 16.70
CA ASN A 29 -31.48 -7.76 16.29
C ASN A 29 -30.72 -7.65 14.97
N GLY A 30 -31.44 -7.27 13.92
CA GLY A 30 -30.91 -7.01 12.59
C GLY A 30 -30.02 -5.78 12.62
N THR A 31 -28.81 -5.92 13.16
CA THR A 31 -27.74 -4.94 12.99
C THR A 31 -27.21 -5.14 11.58
N THR A 32 -27.62 -4.29 10.64
CA THR A 32 -26.93 -4.18 9.35
C THR A 32 -25.45 -3.95 9.65
N ALA A 33 -24.57 -4.80 9.12
CA ALA A 33 -23.13 -4.62 9.29
C ALA A 33 -22.75 -3.18 8.90
N PRO A 34 -21.87 -2.51 9.64
CA PRO A 34 -21.42 -1.17 9.29
C PRO A 34 -20.87 -1.18 7.87
N ALA A 35 -21.11 -0.11 7.11
CA ALA A 35 -20.60 0.00 5.75
C ALA A 35 -19.07 -0.13 5.75
N PRO A 36 -18.49 -0.82 4.76
CA PRO A 36 -17.04 -0.98 4.68
C PRO A 36 -16.35 0.38 4.58
N VAL A 37 -15.17 0.49 5.21
CA VAL A 37 -14.35 1.71 5.14
C VAL A 37 -13.97 1.99 3.69
N SER A 38 -14.27 3.19 3.22
CA SER A 38 -14.00 3.66 1.85
C SER A 38 -12.90 4.72 1.82
N ILE A 39 -12.28 4.89 0.65
CA ILE A 39 -11.30 5.92 0.35
C ILE A 39 -11.85 7.31 0.64
N GLU A 40 -13.12 7.58 0.33
CA GLU A 40 -13.72 8.88 0.59
C GLU A 40 -13.80 9.16 2.10
N GLY A 41 -14.08 8.13 2.91
CA GLY A 41 -14.01 8.23 4.36
C GLY A 41 -12.58 8.53 4.84
N VAL A 42 -11.59 7.82 4.30
CA VAL A 42 -10.17 7.99 4.65
C VAL A 42 -9.67 9.39 4.26
N ARG A 43 -10.05 9.90 3.09
CA ARG A 43 -9.65 11.23 2.59
C ARG A 43 -10.18 12.37 3.45
N ARG A 44 -11.37 12.21 4.05
CA ARG A 44 -12.02 13.21 4.91
C ARG A 44 -11.63 13.10 6.39
N ASP A 45 -10.95 12.02 6.78
CA ASP A 45 -10.55 11.82 8.16
C ASP A 45 -9.50 12.85 8.58
N ALA A 46 -9.78 13.59 9.64
CA ALA A 46 -8.95 14.72 10.07
C ALA A 46 -7.55 14.29 10.53
N GLU A 47 -7.40 13.07 11.08
CA GLU A 47 -6.11 12.51 11.48
C GLU A 47 -5.26 12.19 10.24
N VAL A 48 -5.86 11.57 9.22
CA VAL A 48 -5.20 11.30 7.94
C VAL A 48 -4.73 12.59 7.26
N VAL A 49 -5.61 13.60 7.18
CA VAL A 49 -5.29 14.90 6.59
C VAL A 49 -4.10 15.57 7.30
N ALA A 50 -4.08 15.53 8.63
CA ALA A 50 -3.00 16.09 9.43
C ALA A 50 -1.67 15.36 9.19
N PHE A 51 -1.68 14.02 9.14
CA PHE A 51 -0.45 13.24 8.93
C PHE A 51 0.13 13.37 7.53
N ILE A 52 -0.71 13.39 6.48
CA ILE A 52 -0.23 13.65 5.12
C ILE A 52 0.39 15.05 5.02
N ARG A 53 -0.24 16.05 5.64
CA ARG A 53 0.30 17.41 5.69
C ARG A 53 1.66 17.45 6.42
N GLY A 54 1.74 16.84 7.59
CA GLY A 54 2.97 16.78 8.38
C GLY A 54 4.10 16.03 7.66
N ALA A 55 3.80 14.92 7.01
CA ALA A 55 4.74 14.17 6.17
C ALA A 55 5.32 15.04 5.04
N ASN A 56 4.46 15.75 4.31
CA ASN A 56 4.90 16.64 3.25
C ASN A 56 5.74 17.83 3.75
N GLU A 57 5.37 18.42 4.89
CA GLU A 57 6.14 19.50 5.53
C GLU A 57 7.53 19.00 5.98
N ALA A 58 7.61 17.82 6.59
CA ALA A 58 8.87 17.20 7.00
C ALA A 58 9.80 16.91 5.81
N LEU A 59 9.27 16.31 4.75
CA LEU A 59 10.04 15.98 3.55
C LEU A 59 10.49 17.22 2.78
N ARG A 60 9.66 18.26 2.72
CA ARG A 60 10.07 19.56 2.17
C ARG A 60 11.26 20.14 2.92
N ALA A 61 11.24 20.09 4.25
CA ALA A 61 12.33 20.61 5.08
C ALA A 61 13.66 19.86 4.85
N LEU A 62 13.58 18.60 4.42
CA LEU A 62 14.72 17.75 4.07
C LEU A 62 15.15 17.86 2.59
N GLY A 63 14.46 18.67 1.78
CA GLY A 63 14.75 18.85 0.36
C GLY A 63 14.17 17.78 -0.57
N TYR A 64 13.23 16.94 -0.10
CA TYR A 64 12.57 15.95 -0.95
C TYR A 64 11.39 16.54 -1.73
N THR A 65 11.01 15.81 -2.78
CA THR A 65 9.83 16.08 -3.61
C THR A 65 8.51 16.04 -2.81
N GLU A 66 7.41 16.42 -3.44
CA GLU A 66 6.08 16.53 -2.84
C GLU A 66 5.52 15.15 -2.47
N HIS A 67 4.99 15.02 -1.25
CA HIS A 67 4.34 13.81 -0.71
C HIS A 67 3.05 14.18 0.04
N GLY A 68 2.36 15.23 -0.42
CA GLY A 68 1.08 15.70 0.12
C GLY A 68 -0.11 15.01 -0.54
N GLN A 69 -1.30 15.60 -0.36
CA GLN A 69 -2.56 14.99 -0.80
C GLN A 69 -2.64 14.76 -2.30
N ARG A 70 -1.94 15.57 -3.11
CA ARG A 70 -1.91 15.38 -4.57
C ARG A 70 -1.23 14.07 -4.91
N HIS A 71 -0.02 13.86 -4.39
CA HIS A 71 0.72 12.61 -4.58
C HIS A 71 -0.04 11.41 -4.03
N ALA A 72 -0.47 11.46 -2.76
CA ALA A 72 -1.22 10.39 -2.12
C ALA A 72 -2.49 10.01 -2.91
N GLY A 73 -3.24 11.02 -3.38
CA GLY A 73 -4.42 10.82 -4.22
C GLY A 73 -4.11 10.19 -5.57
N LEU A 74 -3.04 10.64 -6.23
CA LEU A 74 -2.60 10.11 -7.52
C LEU A 74 -2.17 8.64 -7.39
N VAL A 75 -1.33 8.30 -6.42
CA VAL A 75 -0.87 6.93 -6.17
C VAL A 75 -2.03 6.00 -5.86
N GLY A 76 -2.94 6.39 -4.95
CA GLY A 76 -4.13 5.60 -4.65
C GLY A 76 -5.00 5.34 -5.88
N ASN A 77 -5.25 6.37 -6.70
CA ASN A 77 -6.06 6.20 -7.91
C ASN A 77 -5.39 5.31 -8.96
N ILE A 78 -4.07 5.45 -9.17
CA ILE A 78 -3.33 4.59 -10.11
C ILE A 78 -3.34 3.14 -9.62
N ALA A 79 -3.09 2.90 -8.33
CA ALA A 79 -3.08 1.56 -7.75
C ALA A 79 -4.44 0.85 -7.94
N ALA A 80 -5.54 1.55 -7.64
CA ALA A 80 -6.88 1.04 -7.89
C ALA A 80 -7.13 0.74 -9.38
N ASN A 81 -6.74 1.67 -10.27
CA ASN A 81 -6.97 1.52 -11.70
C ASN A 81 -6.13 0.40 -12.34
N ILE A 82 -4.94 0.11 -11.81
CA ILE A 82 -4.14 -1.04 -12.24
C ILE A 82 -4.91 -2.34 -12.00
N LEU A 83 -5.46 -2.51 -10.79
CA LEU A 83 -6.22 -3.70 -10.42
C LEU A 83 -7.54 -3.79 -11.19
N GLU A 84 -8.25 -2.67 -11.34
CA GLU A 84 -9.49 -2.57 -12.11
C GLU A 84 -9.28 -3.04 -13.56
N ARG A 85 -8.24 -2.54 -14.24
CA ARG A 85 -7.91 -2.94 -15.62
C ARG A 85 -7.40 -4.36 -15.78
N LEU A 86 -7.12 -5.05 -14.67
CA LEU A 86 -6.75 -6.45 -14.65
C LEU A 86 -7.91 -7.35 -14.17
N ASP A 87 -9.13 -6.82 -14.09
CA ASP A 87 -10.36 -7.50 -13.65
C ASP A 87 -10.33 -8.02 -12.20
N TYR A 88 -9.58 -7.37 -11.31
CA TYR A 88 -9.68 -7.63 -9.87
C TYR A 88 -10.99 -7.07 -9.29
N GLY A 89 -11.42 -7.60 -8.14
CA GLY A 89 -12.69 -7.18 -7.54
C GLY A 89 -12.67 -5.72 -7.05
N ASP A 90 -13.83 -5.07 -7.08
CA ASP A 90 -14.01 -3.67 -6.65
C ASP A 90 -13.43 -3.40 -5.26
N ARG A 91 -13.59 -4.37 -4.34
CA ARG A 91 -13.06 -4.21 -2.98
C ARG A 91 -11.53 -4.22 -2.95
N GLU A 92 -10.86 -5.05 -3.75
CA GLU A 92 -9.39 -5.05 -3.82
C GLU A 92 -8.88 -3.74 -4.43
N CYS A 93 -9.57 -3.22 -5.45
CA CYS A 93 -9.27 -1.91 -6.04
C CYS A 93 -9.40 -0.77 -5.00
N GLU A 94 -10.45 -0.80 -4.20
CA GLU A 94 -10.69 0.14 -3.11
C GLU A 94 -9.59 0.05 -2.03
N LEU A 95 -9.18 -1.17 -1.65
CA LEU A 95 -8.08 -1.39 -0.70
C LEU A 95 -6.73 -0.90 -1.25
N ALA A 96 -6.47 -1.06 -2.55
CA ALA A 96 -5.30 -0.49 -3.21
C ALA A 96 -5.33 1.04 -3.23
N ASN A 97 -6.50 1.65 -3.38
CA ASN A 97 -6.64 3.10 -3.26
C ASN A 97 -6.29 3.57 -1.84
N ILE A 98 -6.86 2.92 -0.83
CA ILE A 98 -6.61 3.26 0.58
C ILE A 98 -5.13 3.05 0.93
N ALA A 99 -4.52 1.94 0.50
CA ALA A 99 -3.10 1.68 0.73
C ALA A 99 -2.23 2.77 0.09
N GLY A 100 -2.49 3.13 -1.17
CA GLY A 100 -1.77 4.21 -1.85
C GLY A 100 -1.99 5.59 -1.24
N TYR A 101 -3.17 5.88 -0.74
CA TYR A 101 -3.43 7.15 -0.08
C TYR A 101 -2.71 7.29 1.27
N LEU A 102 -2.44 6.18 1.95
CA LEU A 102 -1.83 6.15 3.28
C LEU A 102 -0.33 5.80 3.28
N HIS A 103 0.25 5.39 2.15
CA HIS A 103 1.57 4.74 2.14
C HIS A 103 2.70 5.58 2.78
N ASP A 104 2.65 6.89 2.60
CA ASP A 104 3.68 7.82 3.05
C ASP A 104 3.45 8.48 4.41
N ILE A 105 2.36 8.18 5.12
CA ILE A 105 2.04 8.89 6.38
C ILE A 105 3.12 8.71 7.46
N GLY A 106 3.93 7.65 7.36
CA GLY A 106 5.08 7.40 8.23
C GLY A 106 6.18 8.47 8.13
N ASN A 107 6.25 9.21 7.02
CA ASN A 107 7.19 10.32 6.85
C ASN A 107 6.89 11.49 7.80
N SER A 108 5.70 11.54 8.42
CA SER A 108 5.41 12.49 9.51
C SER A 108 6.24 12.23 10.78
N ILE A 109 6.81 11.02 10.90
CA ILE A 109 7.71 10.63 11.97
C ILE A 109 9.16 10.72 11.49
N HIS A 110 9.50 9.99 10.43
CA HIS A 110 10.86 9.94 9.88
C HIS A 110 10.88 9.33 8.47
N ARG A 111 11.85 9.72 7.63
CA ARG A 111 12.04 9.18 6.27
C ARG A 111 12.53 7.74 6.25
N GLU A 112 13.46 7.43 7.15
CA GLU A 112 13.95 6.07 7.37
C GLU A 112 12.86 5.22 8.02
N ASN A 113 12.60 4.05 7.45
CA ASN A 113 11.57 3.12 7.92
C ASN A 113 10.13 3.69 7.87
N HIS A 114 9.86 4.70 7.03
CA HIS A 114 8.52 5.30 6.91
C HIS A 114 7.45 4.27 6.49
N ALA A 115 7.82 3.27 5.67
CA ALA A 115 6.92 2.17 5.32
C ALA A 115 6.46 1.38 6.55
N LEU A 116 7.37 1.08 7.48
CA LEU A 116 7.05 0.33 8.70
C LEU A 116 6.23 1.19 9.68
N SER A 117 6.65 2.42 9.97
CA SER A 117 5.89 3.32 10.83
C SER A 117 4.51 3.65 10.24
N GLY A 118 4.46 3.92 8.94
CA GLY A 118 3.24 4.18 8.18
C GLY A 118 2.27 3.01 8.21
N SER A 119 2.75 1.77 8.09
CA SER A 119 1.89 0.58 8.20
C SER A 119 1.22 0.47 9.57
N LEU A 120 1.95 0.75 10.67
CA LEU A 120 1.41 0.72 12.03
C LEU A 120 0.44 1.88 12.30
N MET A 121 0.72 3.06 11.74
CA MET A 121 -0.19 4.21 11.80
C MET A 121 -1.49 3.93 11.04
N ALA A 122 -1.39 3.38 9.83
CA ALA A 122 -2.55 3.01 9.02
C ALA A 122 -3.42 1.98 9.75
N TRP A 123 -2.80 0.95 10.37
CA TRP A 123 -3.54 -0.02 11.18
C TRP A 123 -4.39 0.64 12.27
N ARG A 124 -3.81 1.59 13.02
CA ARG A 124 -4.51 2.30 14.10
C ARG A 124 -5.69 3.10 13.57
N ILE A 125 -5.49 3.85 12.48
CA ILE A 125 -6.52 4.68 11.84
C ILE A 125 -7.65 3.80 11.31
N LEU A 126 -7.32 2.77 10.53
CA LEU A 126 -8.31 1.91 9.88
C LEU A 126 -9.11 1.09 10.89
N THR A 127 -8.45 0.60 11.96
CA THR A 127 -9.14 -0.07 13.07
C THR A 127 -10.10 0.89 13.79
N ARG A 128 -9.70 2.14 14.02
CA ARG A 128 -10.58 3.18 14.59
C ARG A 128 -11.79 3.46 13.69
N MET A 129 -11.61 3.39 12.38
CA MET A 129 -12.67 3.58 11.39
C MET A 129 -13.58 2.35 11.22
N GLY A 130 -13.29 1.23 11.91
CA GLY A 130 -14.09 0.01 11.84
C GLY A 130 -13.78 -0.88 10.64
N MET A 131 -12.59 -0.76 10.04
CA MET A 131 -12.16 -1.67 8.98
C MET A 131 -11.95 -3.08 9.54
N GLU A 132 -12.36 -4.09 8.76
CA GLU A 132 -12.16 -5.49 9.13
C GLU A 132 -10.66 -5.80 9.27
N PRO A 133 -10.26 -6.63 10.26
CA PRO A 133 -8.85 -6.95 10.50
C PRO A 133 -8.13 -7.56 9.29
N ALA A 134 -8.84 -8.36 8.48
CA ALA A 134 -8.27 -8.97 7.27
C ALA A 134 -7.90 -7.92 6.22
N GLU A 135 -8.75 -6.91 6.01
CA GLU A 135 -8.50 -5.82 5.07
C GLU A 135 -7.40 -4.87 5.59
N SER A 136 -7.44 -4.56 6.89
CA SER A 136 -6.39 -3.77 7.54
C SER A 136 -5.04 -4.45 7.39
N SER A 137 -4.98 -5.78 7.55
CA SER A 137 -3.75 -6.56 7.38
C SER A 137 -3.19 -6.49 5.95
N LEU A 138 -4.06 -6.51 4.93
CA LEU A 138 -3.64 -6.33 3.53
C LEU A 138 -3.04 -4.95 3.28
N ILE A 139 -3.69 -3.89 3.79
CA ILE A 139 -3.17 -2.51 3.64
C ILE A 139 -1.85 -2.35 4.41
N MET A 140 -1.76 -2.85 5.64
CA MET A 140 -0.51 -2.85 6.41
C MET A 140 0.62 -3.53 5.64
N ASN A 141 0.34 -4.70 5.07
CA ASN A 141 1.33 -5.43 4.29
C ASN A 141 1.77 -4.63 3.05
N ALA A 142 0.82 -4.05 2.32
CA ALA A 142 1.13 -3.24 1.15
C ALA A 142 2.01 -2.04 1.51
N ILE A 143 1.63 -1.28 2.55
CA ILE A 143 2.41 -0.13 3.02
C ILE A 143 3.77 -0.58 3.57
N GLY A 144 3.85 -1.69 4.32
CA GLY A 144 5.13 -2.16 4.86
C GLY A 144 6.14 -2.61 3.80
N ASN A 145 5.68 -2.92 2.58
CA ASN A 145 6.49 -3.49 1.50
C ASN A 145 6.69 -2.57 0.29
N HIS A 146 6.27 -1.30 0.34
CA HIS A 146 6.32 -0.43 -0.84
C HIS A 146 7.67 0.24 -1.09
N GLU A 147 8.66 0.11 -0.19
CA GLU A 147 9.96 0.79 -0.31
C GLU A 147 11.09 -0.10 -0.85
N GLU A 148 11.98 0.45 -1.68
CA GLU A 148 12.94 -0.30 -2.49
C GLU A 148 13.97 -1.08 -1.67
N GLU A 149 14.38 -0.56 -0.50
CA GLU A 149 15.45 -1.17 0.30
C GLU A 149 15.08 -2.55 0.90
N ARG A 150 13.78 -2.78 1.15
CA ARG A 150 13.30 -3.93 1.93
C ARG A 150 12.03 -4.57 1.41
N GLY A 151 11.30 -3.87 0.54
CA GLY A 151 9.96 -4.23 0.12
C GLY A 151 9.92 -5.20 -1.05
N LEU A 152 8.90 -6.06 -1.05
CA LEU A 152 8.57 -6.95 -2.16
C LEU A 152 7.06 -7.00 -2.35
N ALA A 153 6.60 -7.12 -3.59
CA ALA A 153 5.20 -7.43 -3.85
C ALA A 153 4.87 -8.82 -3.28
N THR A 154 3.90 -8.90 -2.37
CA THR A 154 3.47 -10.18 -1.74
C THR A 154 1.99 -10.49 -1.96
N ASN A 155 1.22 -9.51 -2.43
CA ASN A 155 -0.19 -9.64 -2.82
C ASN A 155 -0.54 -8.58 -3.89
N PRO A 156 -1.70 -8.69 -4.58
CA PRO A 156 -2.08 -7.75 -5.64
C PRO A 156 -2.12 -6.29 -5.20
N VAL A 157 -2.61 -6.00 -4.00
CA VAL A 157 -2.68 -4.64 -3.42
C VAL A 157 -1.28 -4.04 -3.25
N SER A 158 -0.33 -4.82 -2.70
CA SER A 158 1.07 -4.39 -2.58
C SER A 158 1.75 -4.17 -3.93
N ALA A 159 1.47 -5.04 -4.91
CA ALA A 159 2.04 -4.92 -6.25
C ALA A 159 1.55 -3.65 -6.95
N ALA A 160 0.24 -3.39 -6.90
CA ALA A 160 -0.36 -2.20 -7.47
C ALA A 160 0.15 -0.91 -6.81
N LEU A 161 0.31 -0.91 -5.48
CA LEU A 161 0.89 0.22 -4.75
C LEU A 161 2.33 0.51 -5.20
N ILE A 162 3.19 -0.52 -5.26
CA ILE A 162 4.58 -0.37 -5.70
C ILE A 162 4.63 0.23 -7.11
N ILE A 163 3.82 -0.31 -8.05
CA ILE A 163 3.79 0.22 -9.42
C ILE A 163 3.33 1.68 -9.42
N ALA A 164 2.29 2.01 -8.67
CA ALA A 164 1.72 3.35 -8.64
C ALA A 164 2.67 4.41 -8.07
N ASP A 165 3.28 4.15 -6.91
CA ASP A 165 4.21 5.09 -6.27
C ASP A 165 5.47 5.28 -7.10
N LYS A 166 6.13 4.18 -7.46
CA LYS A 166 7.43 4.21 -8.14
C LYS A 166 7.37 4.71 -9.58
N SER A 167 6.17 4.86 -10.14
CA SER A 167 5.91 5.45 -11.46
C SER A 167 5.60 6.95 -11.43
N ASP A 168 5.39 7.56 -10.26
CA ASP A 168 5.05 8.99 -10.15
C ASP A 168 6.28 9.89 -10.29
N VAL A 169 6.81 9.96 -11.51
CA VAL A 169 7.92 10.83 -11.93
C VAL A 169 7.34 11.97 -12.76
N HIS A 170 7.25 13.16 -12.19
CA HIS A 170 6.60 14.29 -12.86
C HIS A 170 6.99 15.63 -12.24
N ARG A 171 6.99 16.71 -13.04
CA ARG A 171 7.36 18.05 -12.58
C ARG A 171 6.55 18.58 -11.41
N SER A 172 5.31 18.11 -11.24
CA SER A 172 4.48 18.46 -10.08
C SER A 172 4.99 17.91 -8.75
N ARG A 173 5.98 17.01 -8.77
CA ARG A 173 6.69 16.53 -7.58
C ARG A 173 7.72 17.53 -7.09
N VAL A 174 8.21 18.44 -7.93
CA VAL A 174 9.24 19.42 -7.54
C VAL A 174 8.63 20.45 -6.58
N GLN A 175 9.20 20.57 -5.38
CA GLN A 175 8.78 21.56 -4.39
C GLN A 175 9.69 22.79 -4.36
N ASN A 176 10.92 22.66 -4.84
CA ASN A 176 11.89 23.74 -4.89
C ASN A 176 11.47 24.77 -5.97
N PRO A 177 11.24 26.04 -5.63
CA PRO A 177 10.89 27.06 -6.63
C PRO A 177 12.11 27.59 -7.38
N ASP A 178 13.33 27.36 -6.88
CA ASP A 178 14.56 27.88 -7.47
C ASP A 178 15.24 26.83 -8.35
N MET A 179 15.07 26.96 -9.67
CA MET A 179 15.68 26.08 -10.67
C MET A 179 17.21 26.06 -10.60
N ALA A 180 17.85 27.15 -10.16
CA ALA A 180 19.31 27.20 -10.05
C ALA A 180 19.85 26.33 -8.91
N ALA A 181 19.01 25.99 -7.94
CA ALA A 181 19.34 25.15 -6.79
C ALA A 181 18.84 23.70 -6.92
N PHE A 182 18.37 23.28 -8.10
CA PHE A 182 17.88 21.91 -8.31
C PHE A 182 18.99 20.88 -8.15
N ASP A 183 18.69 19.83 -7.40
CA ASP A 183 19.48 18.61 -7.42
C ASP A 183 19.09 17.72 -8.63
N ILE A 184 19.67 16.53 -8.72
CA ILE A 184 19.36 15.59 -9.82
C ILE A 184 17.89 15.10 -9.78
N HIS A 185 17.29 14.96 -8.60
CA HIS A 185 15.89 14.53 -8.47
C HIS A 185 14.94 15.61 -8.95
N ASP A 186 15.16 16.86 -8.54
CA ASP A 186 14.40 18.01 -9.00
C ASP A 186 14.51 18.17 -10.51
N ARG A 187 15.72 18.10 -11.06
CA ARG A 187 15.94 18.22 -12.52
C ARG A 187 15.22 17.15 -13.31
N VAL A 188 15.38 15.87 -12.95
CA VAL A 188 14.74 14.76 -13.68
C VAL A 188 13.21 14.84 -13.54
N ASN A 189 12.69 15.12 -12.35
CA ASN A 189 11.24 15.31 -12.18
C ASN A 189 10.75 16.51 -12.98
N TYR A 190 11.45 17.65 -12.95
CA TYR A 190 11.08 18.84 -13.72
C TYR A 190 11.06 18.57 -15.23
N ALA A 191 12.05 17.82 -15.73
CA ALA A 191 12.14 17.40 -17.12
C ALA A 191 10.98 16.47 -17.52
N ALA A 192 10.46 15.66 -16.59
CA ALA A 192 9.30 14.80 -16.85
C ALA A 192 8.01 15.63 -17.00
N THR A 193 7.59 15.86 -18.24
CA THR A 193 6.35 16.58 -18.64
C THR A 193 5.13 15.67 -18.58
N ARG A 194 5.34 14.35 -18.68
CA ARG A 194 4.28 13.34 -18.65
C ARG A 194 4.80 12.07 -17.99
N SER A 195 3.97 11.50 -17.13
CA SER A 195 4.10 10.12 -16.66
C SER A 195 2.74 9.45 -16.69
N PHE A 196 2.69 8.24 -17.26
CA PHE A 196 1.45 7.49 -17.41
C PHE A 196 1.69 5.98 -17.28
N VAL A 197 0.92 5.33 -16.41
CA VAL A 197 0.88 3.87 -16.31
C VAL A 197 -0.23 3.33 -17.20
N ARG A 198 0.16 2.60 -18.25
CA ARG A 198 -0.76 1.95 -19.18
C ARG A 198 -0.85 0.46 -18.90
N VAL A 199 -2.05 -0.01 -18.56
CA VAL A 199 -2.34 -1.45 -18.47
C VAL A 199 -2.96 -1.91 -19.79
N ARG A 200 -2.36 -2.95 -20.37
CA ARG A 200 -2.84 -3.62 -21.59
C ARG A 200 -3.13 -5.08 -21.25
N GLN A 201 -4.35 -5.32 -20.81
CA GLN A 201 -4.76 -6.57 -20.19
C GLN A 201 -4.59 -7.77 -21.13
N GLU A 202 -5.01 -7.65 -22.38
CA GLU A 202 -4.99 -8.75 -23.36
C GLU A 202 -3.56 -9.18 -23.72
N GLN A 203 -2.62 -8.23 -23.69
CA GLN A 203 -1.20 -8.50 -23.92
C GLN A 203 -0.45 -8.88 -22.63
N LYS A 204 -1.11 -8.79 -21.46
CA LYS A 204 -0.49 -8.90 -20.14
C LYS A 204 0.72 -7.97 -19.99
N VAL A 205 0.56 -6.70 -20.37
CA VAL A 205 1.63 -5.70 -20.26
C VAL A 205 1.20 -4.54 -19.39
N ILE A 206 2.08 -4.11 -18.50
CA ILE A 206 1.99 -2.82 -17.81
C ILE A 206 3.17 -1.97 -18.27
N ALA A 207 2.88 -0.84 -18.90
CA ALA A 207 3.88 0.09 -19.41
C ALA A 207 3.92 1.38 -18.58
N LEU A 208 5.12 1.84 -18.25
CA LEU A 208 5.37 3.20 -17.79
C LEU A 208 5.80 4.05 -19.00
N GLU A 209 4.96 5.01 -19.36
CA GLU A 209 5.18 5.95 -20.47
C GLU A 209 5.60 7.31 -19.90
N LEU A 210 6.81 7.76 -20.22
CA LEU A 210 7.38 9.04 -19.82
C LEU A 210 7.68 9.93 -21.03
N GLU A 211 7.43 11.22 -20.88
CA GLU A 211 7.99 12.25 -21.76
C GLU A 211 9.00 13.07 -20.93
N ILE A 212 10.27 13.06 -21.34
CA ILE A 212 11.37 13.76 -20.68
C ILE A 212 11.90 14.83 -21.62
N ASP A 213 11.83 16.08 -21.16
CA ASP A 213 12.41 17.22 -21.84
C ASP A 213 13.95 17.20 -21.70
N THR A 214 14.62 16.88 -22.80
CA THR A 214 16.07 16.71 -22.85
C THR A 214 16.85 18.01 -22.80
N GLU A 215 16.18 19.17 -22.85
CA GLU A 215 16.80 20.46 -22.54
C GLU A 215 17.14 20.57 -21.03
N TYR A 216 16.38 19.89 -20.17
CA TYR A 216 16.55 19.95 -18.70
C TYR A 216 17.29 18.73 -18.11
N ALA A 217 17.01 17.53 -18.62
CA ALA A 217 17.68 16.30 -18.16
C ALA A 217 17.81 15.24 -19.25
N GLN A 218 18.94 14.55 -19.28
CA GLN A 218 19.18 13.43 -20.18
C GLN A 218 18.51 12.15 -19.66
N VAL A 219 18.16 11.24 -20.58
CA VAL A 219 17.55 9.95 -20.22
C VAL A 219 18.46 9.11 -19.32
N ILE A 220 19.78 9.24 -19.45
CA ILE A 220 20.72 8.54 -18.56
C ILE A 220 20.60 9.00 -17.10
N GLU A 221 20.33 10.28 -16.85
CA GLU A 221 20.17 10.84 -15.51
C GLU A 221 18.90 10.31 -14.84
N TYR A 222 17.85 10.02 -15.62
CA TYR A 222 16.69 9.29 -15.11
C TYR A 222 17.10 7.92 -14.58
N PHE A 223 17.89 7.15 -15.34
CA PHE A 223 18.34 5.83 -14.89
C PHE A 223 19.24 5.89 -13.66
N GLU A 224 20.09 6.92 -13.54
CA GLU A 224 20.99 7.08 -12.38
C GLU A 224 20.24 7.08 -11.04
N ILE A 225 19.04 7.67 -10.98
CA ILE A 225 18.27 7.79 -9.74
C ILE A 225 17.05 6.85 -9.66
N PHE A 226 16.52 6.36 -10.78
CA PHE A 226 15.30 5.54 -10.82
C PHE A 226 15.54 4.04 -11.08
N LEU A 227 16.77 3.59 -11.33
CA LEU A 227 17.02 2.18 -11.69
C LEU A 227 16.55 1.17 -10.63
N SER A 228 16.76 1.46 -9.34
CA SER A 228 16.26 0.62 -8.24
C SER A 228 14.74 0.57 -8.22
N ARG A 229 14.08 1.72 -8.40
CA ARG A 229 12.62 1.84 -8.49
C ARG A 229 12.07 1.01 -9.66
N MET A 230 12.69 1.12 -10.84
CA MET A 230 12.28 0.35 -12.03
C MET A 230 12.47 -1.15 -11.86
N THR A 231 13.50 -1.57 -11.13
CA THR A 231 13.69 -2.98 -10.77
C THR A 231 12.55 -3.49 -9.90
N MET A 232 12.15 -2.70 -8.90
CA MET A 232 11.03 -3.01 -8.01
C MET A 232 9.69 -3.04 -8.76
N VAL A 233 9.44 -2.04 -9.63
CA VAL A 233 8.25 -2.00 -10.51
C VAL A 233 8.19 -3.26 -11.38
N ARG A 234 9.29 -3.63 -12.03
CA ARG A 234 9.33 -4.85 -12.86
C ARG A 234 8.94 -6.10 -12.07
N GLN A 235 9.44 -6.25 -10.84
CA GLN A 235 9.08 -7.37 -9.97
C GLN A 235 7.60 -7.36 -9.57
N ALA A 236 7.05 -6.19 -9.24
CA ALA A 236 5.63 -6.03 -8.92
C ALA A 236 4.72 -6.32 -10.12
N VAL A 237 5.10 -5.87 -11.32
CA VAL A 237 4.39 -6.18 -12.57
C VAL A 237 4.43 -7.69 -12.87
N GLN A 238 5.57 -8.33 -12.67
CA GLN A 238 5.71 -9.79 -12.80
C GLN A 238 4.83 -10.55 -11.80
N PHE A 239 4.70 -10.05 -10.56
CA PHE A 239 3.82 -10.62 -9.56
C PHE A 239 2.35 -10.63 -10.01
N LEU A 240 1.91 -9.57 -10.70
CA LEU A 240 0.57 -9.48 -11.32
C LEU A 240 0.44 -10.31 -12.61
N GLY A 241 1.45 -11.13 -12.95
CA GLY A 241 1.43 -11.97 -14.15
C GLY A 241 1.58 -11.20 -15.46
N CYS A 242 2.14 -9.99 -15.41
CA CYS A 242 2.34 -9.11 -16.56
C CYS A 242 3.84 -8.92 -16.88
N GLU A 243 4.13 -8.44 -18.09
CA GLU A 243 5.44 -7.95 -18.52
C GLU A 243 5.53 -6.44 -18.30
N PHE A 244 6.65 -5.96 -17.74
CA PHE A 244 6.93 -4.54 -17.60
C PHE A 244 7.56 -3.97 -18.86
N GLN A 245 7.12 -2.78 -19.27
CA GLN A 245 7.77 -2.00 -20.32
C GLN A 245 8.00 -0.57 -19.85
N LEU A 246 9.20 -0.04 -20.09
CA LEU A 246 9.48 1.37 -19.89
C LEU A 246 9.57 2.03 -21.27
N ILE A 247 8.83 3.11 -21.48
CA ILE A 247 8.82 3.89 -22.72
C ILE A 247 9.17 5.32 -22.34
N ILE A 248 10.27 5.85 -22.89
CA ILE A 248 10.69 7.24 -22.68
C ILE A 248 10.89 7.88 -24.04
N ASN A 249 10.17 8.98 -24.32
CA ASN A 249 10.24 9.70 -25.60
C ASN A 249 10.13 8.73 -26.81
N ASP A 250 9.06 7.92 -26.81
CA ASP A 250 8.76 6.87 -27.82
C ASP A 250 9.81 5.75 -27.96
N THR A 251 10.86 5.77 -27.15
CA THR A 251 11.88 4.72 -27.13
C THR A 251 11.53 3.69 -26.06
N ARG A 252 11.45 2.42 -26.46
CA ARG A 252 11.20 1.31 -25.55
C ARG A 252 12.50 0.81 -24.93
N PHE A 253 12.49 0.67 -23.62
CA PHE A 253 13.50 0.03 -22.79
C PHE A 253 12.88 -1.24 -22.20
N SER A 254 13.35 -2.40 -22.63
CA SER A 254 12.88 -3.74 -22.22
C SER A 254 13.99 -4.53 -21.55
#